data_AF-A0A1I0MHX5-F1
#
_entry.id   AF-A0A1I0MHX5-F1
#
_cell.length_a   1.000
_cell.length_b   1.000
_cell.length_c   1.000
_cell.angle_alpha   90.00
_cell.angle_beta   90.00
_cell.angle_gamma   90.00
#
_symmetry.space_group_name_H-M   'P 1'
#
loop_
_entity.id
_entity.type
_entity.pdbx_description
1 polymer ?
#
loop_
_entity_poly.entity_id
_entity_poly.type
_entity_poly.pdbx_seq_one_letter_code
_entity_poly.pdbx_strand_id
1 'polypeptide(L)'
;MFNRIKFSLLLIILGVVLIIMGARDLKTSKAEPIDLNDSSVNWNDLQVGDHVEMDVDFLMDYFVVESKDGKETLRVYAMPQIDDSGEYFSMSNYIGIDVNKPSEFSTYDALVDESLEWWKSDDIELNTHPIHINGKVAKMDKEKIEFFEEYLDEIDADSSVVNNSMYEYYIVPLEGAKTNSAILIIGVISLLGGVAWTGLAFTKRRG
;
A
#
# COMPACT_ATOMS: atom_id res chain seq x y z
N MET A 1 24.62 13.40 32.17
CA MET A 1 24.21 12.00 32.50
C MET A 1 22.81 11.68 31.96
N PHE A 2 21.81 12.56 32.19
CA PHE A 2 20.44 12.42 31.68
C PHE A 2 20.32 12.23 30.16
N ASN A 3 21.12 12.95 29.36
CA ASN A 3 21.06 12.85 27.90
C ASN A 3 21.57 11.51 27.34
N ARG A 4 22.47 10.80 28.04
CA ARG A 4 23.02 9.52 27.56
C ARG A 4 22.04 8.36 27.76
N ILE A 5 21.33 8.35 28.89
CA ILE A 5 20.31 7.33 29.19
C ILE A 5 19.09 7.54 28.28
N LYS A 6 18.67 8.80 28.06
CA LYS A 6 17.59 9.14 27.12
C LYS A 6 17.90 8.70 25.70
N PHE A 7 19.13 8.92 25.22
CA PHE A 7 19.56 8.49 23.89
C PHE A 7 19.55 6.97 23.72
N SER A 8 20.04 6.22 24.71
CA SER A 8 19.99 4.75 24.67
C SER A 8 18.57 4.20 24.70
N LEU A 9 17.69 4.78 25.52
CA LEU A 9 16.26 4.42 25.53
C LEU A 9 15.61 4.67 24.17
N LEU A 10 15.92 5.80 23.52
CA LEU A 10 15.40 6.13 22.20
C LEU A 10 15.87 5.11 21.14
N LEU A 11 17.14 4.71 21.16
CA LEU A 11 17.67 3.66 20.27
C LEU A 11 17.01 2.30 20.50
N ILE A 12 16.76 1.92 21.76
CA ILE A 12 16.09 0.67 22.10
C ILE A 12 14.64 0.69 21.59
N ILE A 13 13.90 1.77 21.86
CA ILE A 13 12.51 1.92 21.42
C ILE A 13 12.45 1.89 19.88
N LEU A 14 13.30 2.66 19.20
CA LEU A 14 13.37 2.67 17.75
C LEU A 14 13.71 1.28 17.19
N GLY A 15 14.68 0.58 17.79
CA GLY A 15 15.04 -0.78 17.40
C GLY A 15 13.87 -1.77 17.52
N VAL A 16 13.12 -1.71 18.63
CA VAL A 16 11.92 -2.56 18.81
C VAL A 16 10.85 -2.24 17.75
N VAL A 17 10.58 -0.96 17.49
CA VAL A 17 9.59 -0.54 16.48
C VAL A 17 9.98 -1.07 15.10
N LEU A 18 11.24 -0.89 14.69
CA LEU A 18 11.73 -1.37 13.39
C LEU A 18 11.68 -2.90 13.28
N ILE A 19 12.00 -3.62 14.36
CA ILE A 19 11.88 -5.09 14.40
C ILE A 19 10.42 -5.51 14.20
N ILE A 20 9.48 -4.87 14.91
CA ILE A 20 8.06 -5.21 14.79
C ILE A 20 7.54 -4.93 13.38
N MET A 21 7.91 -3.79 12.78
CA MET A 21 7.51 -3.44 11.42
C MET A 21 8.03 -4.45 10.41
N GLY A 22 9.35 -4.69 10.40
CA GLY A 22 9.94 -5.62 9.44
C GLY A 22 9.52 -7.08 9.66
N ALA A 23 9.20 -7.49 10.89
CA ALA A 23 8.69 -8.83 11.17
C ALA A 23 7.25 -9.02 10.68
N ARG A 24 6.41 -7.98 10.76
CA ARG A 24 5.06 -7.99 10.19
C ARG A 24 5.12 -8.09 8.67
N ASP A 25 5.94 -7.27 8.02
CA ASP A 25 6.07 -7.29 6.56
C ASP A 25 6.62 -8.63 6.05
N LEU A 26 7.60 -9.22 6.74
CA LEU A 26 8.08 -10.57 6.42
C LEU A 26 7.05 -11.68 6.67
N LYS A 27 6.14 -11.49 7.63
CA LYS A 27 5.08 -12.47 7.90
C LYS A 27 4.05 -12.43 6.78
N THR A 28 3.60 -11.22 6.42
CA THR A 28 2.65 -11.01 5.32
C THR A 28 3.22 -11.55 4.01
N SER A 29 4.47 -11.22 3.66
CA SER A 29 5.11 -11.70 2.41
C SER A 29 5.32 -13.22 2.33
N LYS A 30 5.09 -13.96 3.42
CA LYS A 30 5.20 -15.44 3.48
C LYS A 30 3.84 -16.12 3.59
N ALA A 31 2.77 -15.36 3.85
CA ALA A 31 1.42 -15.90 3.79
C ALA A 31 1.09 -16.25 2.34
N GLU A 32 0.17 -17.19 2.14
CA GLU A 32 -0.40 -17.41 0.81
C GLU A 32 -1.20 -16.16 0.43
N PRO A 33 -0.97 -15.57 -0.75
CA PRO A 33 -1.69 -14.38 -1.18
C PRO A 33 -3.16 -14.71 -1.47
N ILE A 34 -4.05 -13.78 -1.15
CA ILE A 34 -5.43 -13.78 -1.61
C ILE A 34 -5.43 -13.24 -3.04
N ASP A 35 -5.87 -14.06 -4.00
CA ASP A 35 -6.02 -13.68 -5.40
C ASP A 35 -7.26 -12.79 -5.56
N LEU A 36 -7.07 -11.51 -5.84
CA LEU A 36 -8.19 -10.56 -5.99
C LEU A 36 -8.88 -10.66 -7.35
N ASN A 37 -8.32 -11.40 -8.31
CA ASN A 37 -8.99 -11.71 -9.58
C ASN A 37 -9.93 -12.93 -9.45
N ASP A 38 -9.88 -13.69 -8.34
CA ASP A 38 -10.81 -14.77 -8.09
C ASP A 38 -12.22 -14.22 -7.77
N SER A 39 -13.18 -14.51 -8.65
CA SER A 39 -14.60 -14.12 -8.50
C SER A 39 -15.28 -14.55 -7.19
N SER A 40 -14.71 -15.53 -6.47
CA SER A 40 -15.22 -15.98 -5.17
C SER A 40 -14.72 -15.13 -4.00
N VAL A 41 -13.74 -14.26 -4.21
CA VAL A 41 -13.18 -13.37 -3.19
C VAL A 41 -14.05 -12.12 -3.08
N ASN A 42 -14.65 -11.95 -1.91
CA ASN A 42 -15.35 -10.72 -1.56
C ASN A 42 -14.37 -9.72 -0.96
N TRP A 43 -14.14 -8.60 -1.65
CA TRP A 43 -13.18 -7.58 -1.22
C TRP A 43 -13.53 -6.95 0.13
N ASN A 44 -14.80 -6.98 0.55
CA ASN A 44 -15.23 -6.47 1.85
C ASN A 44 -14.76 -7.32 3.05
N ASP A 45 -14.25 -8.53 2.79
CA ASP A 45 -13.67 -9.39 3.82
C ASP A 45 -12.16 -9.11 4.04
N LEU A 46 -11.54 -8.27 3.21
CA LEU A 46 -10.12 -7.93 3.32
C LEU A 46 -9.81 -7.14 4.60
N GLN A 47 -8.67 -7.44 5.20
CA GLN A 47 -8.20 -6.82 6.44
C GLN A 47 -6.81 -6.22 6.28
N VAL A 48 -6.52 -5.19 7.08
CA VAL A 48 -5.19 -4.58 7.13
C VAL A 48 -4.13 -5.64 7.45
N GLY A 49 -3.15 -5.75 6.54
CA GLY A 49 -2.03 -6.67 6.63
C GLY A 49 -2.21 -7.97 5.86
N ASP A 50 -3.37 -8.20 5.22
CA ASP A 50 -3.57 -9.32 4.30
C ASP A 50 -2.61 -9.21 3.11
N HIS A 51 -2.07 -10.37 2.72
CA HIS A 51 -1.24 -10.51 1.53
C HIS A 51 -2.19 -10.73 0.35
N VAL A 52 -2.07 -9.91 -0.68
CA VAL A 52 -2.93 -9.97 -1.87
C VAL A 52 -2.06 -10.05 -3.11
N GLU A 53 -2.58 -10.70 -4.13
CA GLU A 53 -1.98 -10.81 -5.45
C GLU A 53 -3.06 -10.56 -6.49
N MET A 54 -2.74 -9.83 -7.55
CA MET A 54 -3.66 -9.60 -8.65
C MET A 54 -2.95 -9.13 -9.92
N ASP A 55 -3.61 -9.34 -11.05
CA ASP A 55 -3.36 -8.69 -12.31
C ASP A 55 -4.38 -7.54 -12.48
N VAL A 56 -3.87 -6.31 -12.55
CA VAL A 56 -4.70 -5.11 -12.71
C VAL A 56 -4.92 -4.86 -14.19
N ASP A 57 -6.13 -5.18 -14.63
CA ASP A 57 -6.61 -5.02 -16.00
C ASP A 57 -7.38 -3.71 -16.21
N PHE A 58 -7.97 -3.16 -15.15
CA PHE A 58 -8.73 -1.92 -15.21
C PHE A 58 -8.30 -1.01 -14.07
N LEU A 59 -8.06 0.27 -14.38
CA LEU A 59 -7.64 1.27 -13.41
C LEU A 59 -8.25 2.62 -13.74
N MET A 60 -8.62 3.36 -12.70
CA MET A 60 -9.06 4.75 -12.83
C MET A 60 -7.94 5.71 -12.38
N ASP A 61 -8.14 7.00 -12.63
CA ASP A 61 -7.12 8.02 -12.40
C ASP A 61 -6.65 8.08 -10.93
N TYR A 62 -5.50 8.70 -10.72
CA TYR A 62 -4.98 8.92 -9.37
C TYR A 62 -5.73 10.03 -8.65
N PHE A 63 -5.99 9.82 -7.37
CA PHE A 63 -6.63 10.80 -6.48
C PHE A 63 -5.64 11.42 -5.49
N VAL A 64 -4.43 10.88 -5.38
CA VAL A 64 -3.35 11.40 -4.53
C VAL A 64 -2.05 11.49 -5.32
N VAL A 65 -1.35 12.61 -5.16
CA VAL A 65 0.04 12.79 -5.61
C VAL A 65 0.87 13.36 -4.48
N GLU A 66 1.96 12.69 -4.10
CA GLU A 66 2.96 13.26 -3.20
C GLU A 66 4.23 13.62 -3.98
N SER A 67 4.79 14.79 -3.66
CA SER A 67 5.99 15.32 -4.29
C SER A 67 7.07 15.65 -3.27
N LYS A 68 8.32 15.35 -3.64
CA LYS A 68 9.51 15.74 -2.90
C LYS A 68 10.47 16.48 -3.81
N ASP A 69 10.92 17.66 -3.38
CA ASP A 69 11.83 18.52 -4.15
C ASP A 69 11.33 18.81 -5.58
N GLY A 70 10.00 18.97 -5.72
CA GLY A 70 9.34 19.23 -7.02
C GLY A 70 9.26 18.02 -7.94
N LYS A 71 9.54 16.80 -7.45
CA LYS A 71 9.38 15.56 -8.18
C LYS A 71 8.35 14.67 -7.50
N GLU A 72 7.45 14.11 -8.28
CA GLU A 72 6.48 13.16 -7.80
C GLU A 72 7.19 11.89 -7.31
N THR A 73 6.77 11.43 -6.13
CA THR A 73 7.34 10.25 -5.47
C THR A 73 6.30 9.19 -5.17
N LEU A 74 5.03 9.56 -5.15
CA LEU A 74 3.92 8.66 -4.91
C LEU A 74 2.72 9.10 -5.73
N ARG A 75 2.01 8.13 -6.30
CA ARG A 75 0.64 8.29 -6.77
C ARG A 75 -0.23 7.19 -6.16
N VAL A 76 -1.49 7.50 -5.87
CA VAL A 76 -2.47 6.48 -5.46
C VAL A 76 -3.61 6.47 -6.47
N TYR A 77 -3.77 5.35 -7.16
CA TYR A 77 -4.78 5.15 -8.21
C TYR A 77 -6.04 4.51 -7.65
N ALA A 78 -7.20 4.89 -8.18
CA ALA A 78 -8.46 4.26 -7.83
C ALA A 78 -8.66 2.99 -8.66
N MET A 79 -8.86 1.85 -8.01
CA MET A 79 -9.13 0.58 -8.67
C MET A 79 -10.53 0.08 -8.31
N PRO A 80 -11.46 0.05 -9.26
CA PRO A 80 -12.75 -0.59 -9.05
C PRO A 80 -12.66 -2.10 -9.20
N GLN A 81 -13.52 -2.81 -8.48
CA GLN A 81 -13.86 -4.19 -8.79
C GLN A 81 -14.91 -4.18 -9.89
N ILE A 82 -14.60 -4.81 -11.03
CA ILE A 82 -15.52 -4.92 -12.16
C ILE A 82 -16.22 -6.28 -12.10
N ASP A 83 -17.54 -6.26 -11.97
CA ASP A 83 -18.39 -7.44 -12.10
C ASP A 83 -18.85 -7.57 -13.56
N ASP A 84 -18.51 -8.69 -14.19
CA ASP A 84 -18.99 -9.07 -15.52
C ASP A 84 -20.24 -9.95 -15.39
N SER A 85 -21.40 -9.37 -15.69
CA SER A 85 -22.67 -10.09 -15.73
C SER A 85 -22.99 -10.68 -17.12
N GLY A 86 -22.08 -10.55 -18.08
CA GLY A 86 -22.21 -10.98 -19.48
C GLY A 86 -22.99 -10.02 -20.38
N GLU A 87 -23.96 -9.28 -19.84
CA GLU A 87 -24.72 -8.26 -20.60
C GLU A 87 -24.28 -6.83 -20.29
N TYR A 88 -23.73 -6.60 -19.09
CA TYR A 88 -23.23 -5.30 -18.64
C TYR A 88 -22.07 -5.49 -17.65
N PHE A 89 -21.13 -4.55 -17.72
CA PHE A 89 -20.12 -4.36 -16.68
C PHE A 89 -20.65 -3.41 -15.61
N SER A 90 -20.43 -3.74 -14.34
CA SER A 90 -20.75 -2.86 -13.22
C SER A 90 -19.59 -2.78 -12.24
N MET A 91 -19.43 -1.62 -11.60
CA MET A 91 -18.48 -1.45 -10.50
C MET A 91 -19.16 -1.87 -9.20
N SER A 92 -18.57 -2.80 -8.47
CA SER A 92 -19.13 -3.35 -7.22
C SER A 92 -18.32 -2.96 -5.98
N ASN A 93 -17.10 -2.47 -6.17
CA ASN A 93 -16.21 -2.05 -5.10
C ASN A 93 -15.15 -1.07 -5.62
N TYR A 94 -14.42 -0.42 -4.70
CA TYR A 94 -13.28 0.46 -4.97
C TYR A 94 -12.20 0.25 -3.89
N ILE A 95 -10.94 0.24 -4.30
CA ILE A 95 -9.77 0.24 -3.42
C ILE A 95 -8.65 1.07 -4.05
N GLY A 96 -7.75 1.64 -3.25
CA GLY A 96 -6.57 2.35 -3.78
C GLY A 96 -5.44 1.41 -4.18
N ILE A 97 -4.57 1.83 -5.11
CA ILE A 97 -3.26 1.20 -5.37
C ILE A 97 -2.15 2.23 -5.16
N ASP A 98 -1.23 1.94 -4.24
CA ASP A 98 -0.02 2.75 -3.97
C ASP A 98 1.06 2.47 -5.03
N VAL A 99 1.45 3.50 -5.77
CA VAL A 99 2.57 3.44 -6.71
C VAL A 99 3.64 4.40 -6.23
N ASN A 100 4.66 3.87 -5.59
CA ASN A 100 5.76 4.64 -4.98
C ASN A 100 7.06 4.59 -5.80
N LYS A 101 7.01 4.04 -7.02
CA LYS A 101 8.13 4.02 -7.96
C LYS A 101 7.83 4.94 -9.15
N PRO A 102 8.44 6.12 -9.22
CA PRO A 102 8.22 7.05 -10.33
C PRO A 102 8.52 6.48 -11.72
N SER A 103 9.36 5.45 -11.81
CA SER A 103 9.64 4.75 -13.07
C SER A 103 8.45 3.95 -13.61
N GLU A 104 7.45 3.66 -12.78
CA GLU A 104 6.26 2.89 -13.15
C GLU A 104 5.07 3.82 -13.50
N PHE A 105 5.12 5.12 -13.19
CA PHE A 105 4.00 6.05 -13.40
C PHE A 105 3.46 6.04 -14.83
N SER A 106 4.34 6.08 -15.84
CA SER A 106 3.90 6.06 -17.24
C SER A 106 3.17 4.77 -17.64
N THR A 107 3.45 3.65 -16.96
CA THR A 107 2.78 2.37 -17.22
C THR A 107 1.37 2.38 -16.62
N TYR A 108 1.22 2.91 -15.40
CA TYR A 108 -0.09 3.05 -14.77
C TYR A 108 -0.95 4.10 -15.49
N ASP A 109 -0.37 5.24 -15.90
CA ASP A 109 -1.08 6.27 -16.68
C ASP A 109 -1.61 5.72 -18.01
N ALA A 110 -0.79 4.90 -18.71
CA ALA A 110 -1.23 4.25 -19.94
C ALA A 110 -2.41 3.29 -19.69
N LEU A 111 -2.39 2.53 -18.58
CA LEU A 111 -3.51 1.66 -18.21
C LEU A 111 -4.78 2.45 -17.87
N VAL A 112 -4.65 3.62 -17.22
CA VAL A 112 -5.78 4.53 -16.97
C VAL A 112 -6.36 5.04 -18.28
N ASP A 113 -5.53 5.50 -19.21
CA ASP A 113 -5.97 5.98 -20.52
C ASP A 113 -6.73 4.87 -21.28
N GLU A 114 -6.17 3.66 -21.33
CA GLU A 114 -6.81 2.49 -21.96
C GLU A 114 -8.14 2.12 -21.28
N SER A 115 -8.19 2.13 -19.95
CA SER A 115 -9.38 1.83 -19.15
C SER A 115 -10.50 2.85 -19.38
N LEU A 116 -10.15 4.14 -19.44
CA LEU A 116 -11.11 5.22 -19.69
C LEU A 116 -11.60 5.23 -21.15
N GLU A 117 -10.74 4.90 -22.11
CA GLU A 117 -11.14 4.74 -23.51
C GLU A 117 -12.11 3.57 -23.68
N TRP A 118 -11.82 2.43 -23.06
CA TRP A 118 -12.71 1.27 -23.04
C TRP A 118 -14.05 1.58 -22.38
N TRP A 119 -14.04 2.20 -21.19
CA TRP A 119 -15.27 2.54 -20.46
C TRP A 119 -16.20 3.48 -21.24
N LYS A 120 -15.64 4.34 -22.10
CA LYS A 120 -16.40 5.31 -22.90
C LYS A 120 -16.82 4.79 -24.28
N SER A 121 -16.35 3.62 -24.68
CA SER A 121 -16.51 3.11 -26.05
C SER A 121 -17.25 1.77 -26.06
N ASP A 122 -18.33 1.69 -26.82
CA ASP A 122 -19.11 0.46 -26.99
C ASP A 122 -18.36 -0.62 -27.81
N ASP A 123 -17.27 -0.27 -28.51
CA ASP A 123 -16.64 -1.10 -29.55
C ASP A 123 -15.12 -1.36 -29.34
N ILE A 124 -14.53 -0.93 -28.20
CA ILE A 124 -13.12 -1.21 -27.92
C ILE A 124 -13.04 -2.45 -27.03
N GLU A 125 -12.27 -3.46 -27.46
CA GLU A 125 -11.84 -4.53 -26.55
C GLU A 125 -10.72 -4.00 -25.67
N LEU A 126 -10.81 -4.24 -24.36
CA LEU A 126 -9.77 -3.88 -23.41
C LEU A 126 -8.51 -4.72 -23.72
N ASN A 127 -7.57 -4.15 -24.47
CA ASN A 127 -6.28 -4.77 -24.78
C ASN A 127 -5.33 -4.56 -23.59
N THR A 128 -5.61 -5.23 -22.47
CA THR A 128 -4.82 -5.01 -21.26
C THR A 128 -3.42 -5.58 -21.40
N HIS A 129 -2.44 -4.77 -21.02
CA HIS A 129 -1.17 -5.27 -20.53
C HIS A 129 -1.27 -5.27 -18.99
N PRO A 130 -1.83 -6.33 -18.37
CA PRO A 130 -2.09 -6.33 -16.94
C PRO A 130 -0.85 -5.98 -16.15
N ILE A 131 -1.03 -5.12 -15.14
CA ILE A 131 0.01 -4.85 -14.17
C ILE A 131 -0.14 -5.84 -13.04
N HIS A 132 0.79 -6.78 -12.97
CA HIS A 132 0.84 -7.74 -11.87
C HIS A 132 1.30 -7.05 -10.58
N ILE A 133 0.46 -7.11 -9.55
CA ILE A 133 0.70 -6.57 -8.22
C ILE A 133 0.70 -7.70 -7.20
N ASN A 134 1.81 -7.79 -6.47
CA ASN A 134 1.88 -8.52 -5.21
C ASN A 134 2.01 -7.47 -4.09
N GLY A 135 1.04 -7.43 -3.18
CA GLY A 135 0.86 -6.33 -2.25
C GLY A 135 0.34 -6.73 -0.88
N LYS A 136 0.19 -5.72 -0.02
CA LYS A 136 -0.50 -5.84 1.26
C LYS A 136 -1.61 -4.82 1.36
N VAL A 137 -2.72 -5.21 1.98
CA VAL A 137 -3.80 -4.28 2.30
C VAL A 137 -3.35 -3.38 3.46
N ALA A 138 -3.45 -2.07 3.27
CA ALA A 138 -3.20 -1.07 4.29
C ALA A 138 -4.40 -0.12 4.39
N LYS A 139 -4.53 0.57 5.53
CA LYS A 139 -5.55 1.60 5.73
C LYS A 139 -4.96 2.96 5.38
N MET A 140 -5.70 3.75 4.61
CA MET A 140 -5.33 5.12 4.29
C MET A 140 -5.37 6.01 5.54
N ASP A 141 -4.58 7.09 5.52
CA ASP A 141 -4.76 8.16 6.49
C ASP A 141 -6.01 9.00 6.14
N LYS A 142 -6.47 9.81 7.10
CA LYS A 142 -7.72 10.59 6.94
C LYS A 142 -7.70 11.53 5.73
N GLU A 143 -6.54 12.10 5.41
CA GLU A 143 -6.40 13.04 4.31
C GLU A 143 -6.54 12.32 2.96
N LYS A 144 -5.90 11.16 2.81
CA LYS A 144 -6.07 10.32 1.61
C LYS A 144 -7.50 9.79 1.44
N ILE A 145 -8.18 9.46 2.54
CA ILE A 145 -9.60 9.06 2.51
C ILE A 145 -10.45 10.21 1.98
N GLU A 146 -10.25 11.43 2.48
CA GLU A 146 -10.99 12.62 2.01
C GLU A 146 -10.75 12.86 0.50
N PHE A 147 -9.51 12.75 0.02
CA PHE A 147 -9.22 12.86 -1.42
C PHE A 147 -9.89 11.77 -2.26
N PHE A 148 -10.01 10.54 -1.73
CA PHE A 148 -10.69 9.49 -2.47
C PHE A 148 -12.21 9.70 -2.48
N GLU A 149 -12.80 10.15 -1.37
CA GLU A 149 -14.22 10.53 -1.32
C GLU A 149 -14.54 11.65 -2.32
N GLU A 150 -13.69 12.69 -2.39
CA GLU A 150 -13.81 13.78 -3.38
C GLU A 150 -13.70 13.24 -4.81
N TYR A 151 -12.72 12.37 -5.09
CA TYR A 151 -12.57 11.74 -6.40
C TYR A 151 -13.80 10.91 -6.82
N LEU A 152 -14.35 10.11 -5.91
CA LEU A 152 -15.53 9.28 -6.18
C LEU A 152 -16.78 10.15 -6.44
N ASP A 153 -16.90 11.30 -5.76
CA ASP A 153 -17.96 12.29 -6.03
C ASP A 153 -17.77 12.97 -7.39
N GLU A 154 -16.54 13.31 -7.77
CA GLU A 154 -16.22 13.94 -9.06
C GLU A 154 -16.57 13.05 -10.26
N ILE A 155 -16.42 11.73 -10.13
CA ILE A 155 -16.79 10.77 -11.18
C ILE A 155 -18.25 10.33 -11.12
N ASP A 156 -19.06 10.91 -10.23
CA ASP A 156 -20.48 10.56 -9.99
C ASP A 156 -20.66 9.06 -9.69
N ALA A 157 -19.77 8.50 -8.85
CA ALA A 157 -19.82 7.09 -8.47
C ALA A 157 -21.12 6.78 -7.70
N ASP A 158 -21.71 5.61 -7.97
CA ASP A 158 -22.95 5.19 -7.31
C ASP A 158 -22.75 5.13 -5.79
N SER A 159 -23.47 5.97 -5.05
CA SER A 159 -23.34 6.06 -3.60
C SER A 159 -23.63 4.74 -2.88
N SER A 160 -24.45 3.86 -3.45
CA SER A 160 -24.70 2.53 -2.88
C SER A 160 -23.49 1.60 -2.99
N VAL A 161 -22.68 1.76 -4.04
CA VAL A 161 -21.41 1.06 -4.21
C VAL A 161 -20.37 1.65 -3.28
N VAL A 162 -20.21 2.98 -3.27
CA VAL A 162 -19.22 3.69 -2.42
C VAL A 162 -19.43 3.38 -0.94
N ASN A 163 -20.66 3.40 -0.44
CA ASN A 163 -20.95 3.13 0.97
C ASN A 163 -20.60 1.71 1.44
N ASN A 164 -20.45 0.77 0.50
CA ASN A 164 -20.09 -0.62 0.78
C ASN A 164 -18.73 -0.99 0.19
N SER A 165 -17.91 -0.01 -0.20
CA SER A 165 -16.62 -0.23 -0.81
C SER A 165 -15.47 -0.15 0.18
N MET A 166 -14.30 -0.60 -0.27
CA MET A 166 -13.05 -0.60 0.46
C MET A 166 -12.24 0.68 0.24
N TYR A 167 -12.91 1.81 -0.02
CA TYR A 167 -12.25 3.09 -0.33
C TYR A 167 -11.36 3.62 0.82
N GLU A 168 -11.56 3.16 2.06
CA GLU A 168 -10.65 3.47 3.18
C GLU A 168 -9.29 2.74 3.10
N TYR A 169 -9.14 1.80 2.17
CA TYR A 169 -7.99 0.90 2.05
C TYR A 169 -7.29 1.04 0.70
N TYR A 170 -6.03 0.63 0.71
CA TYR A 170 -5.18 0.61 -0.47
C TYR A 170 -4.21 -0.56 -0.43
N ILE A 171 -3.84 -1.03 -1.61
CA ILE A 171 -2.85 -2.07 -1.82
C ILE A 171 -1.49 -1.40 -1.92
N VAL A 172 -0.59 -1.75 -1.00
CA VAL A 172 0.80 -1.32 -1.02
C VAL A 172 1.64 -2.45 -1.61
N PRO A 173 2.29 -2.26 -2.77
CA PRO A 173 3.17 -3.27 -3.35
C PRO A 173 4.22 -3.72 -2.33
N LEU A 174 4.36 -5.03 -2.17
CA LEU A 174 5.40 -5.57 -1.30
C LEU A 174 6.74 -5.36 -2.02
N GLU A 175 7.56 -4.45 -1.50
CA GLU A 175 8.96 -4.44 -1.87
C GLU A 175 9.57 -5.79 -1.50
N GLY A 176 10.24 -6.43 -2.47
CA GLY A 176 10.75 -7.79 -2.30
C GLY A 176 11.56 -7.97 -1.02
N ALA A 177 11.66 -9.23 -0.54
CA ALA A 177 12.20 -9.62 0.78
C ALA A 177 13.52 -8.96 1.22
N LYS A 178 14.31 -8.41 0.29
CA LYS A 178 15.55 -7.65 0.54
C LYS A 178 15.31 -6.36 1.34
N THR A 179 14.30 -5.54 1.01
CA THR A 179 14.04 -4.28 1.76
C THR A 179 13.55 -4.57 3.17
N ASN A 180 12.61 -5.51 3.32
CA ASN A 180 12.05 -5.91 4.61
C ASN A 180 13.12 -6.54 5.55
N SER A 181 14.07 -7.29 4.97
CA SER A 181 15.21 -7.83 5.72
C SER A 181 16.17 -6.74 6.20
N ALA A 182 16.38 -5.66 5.42
CA ALA A 182 17.24 -4.55 5.82
C ALA A 182 16.66 -3.77 7.01
N ILE A 183 15.36 -3.50 7.03
CA ILE A 183 14.67 -2.83 8.15
C ILE A 183 14.80 -3.64 9.44
N LEU A 184 14.63 -4.97 9.36
CA LEU A 184 14.85 -5.86 10.50
C LEU A 184 16.29 -5.82 11.01
N ILE A 185 17.27 -5.89 10.11
CA ILE A 185 18.69 -5.85 10.48
C ILE A 185 19.02 -4.52 11.17
N ILE A 186 18.55 -3.40 10.64
CA ILE A 186 18.74 -2.07 11.25
C ILE A 186 18.08 -2.02 12.63
N GLY A 187 16.88 -2.58 12.78
CA GLY A 187 16.19 -2.68 14.06
C GLY A 187 16.99 -3.47 15.10
N VAL A 188 17.52 -4.64 14.73
CA VAL A 188 18.36 -5.48 15.59
C VAL A 188 19.65 -4.77 15.98
N ILE A 189 20.35 -4.14 15.03
CA ILE A 189 21.59 -3.40 15.30
C ILE A 189 21.31 -2.23 16.27
N SER A 190 20.21 -1.50 16.07
CA SER A 190 19.82 -0.38 16.93
C SER A 190 19.52 -0.83 18.37
N LEU A 191 18.80 -1.95 18.50
CA LEU A 191 18.50 -2.57 19.80
C LEU A 191 19.79 -2.97 20.53
N LEU A 192 20.66 -3.75 19.86
CA LEU A 192 21.92 -4.23 20.44
C LEU A 192 22.85 -3.07 20.80
N GLY A 193 22.95 -2.06 19.94
CA GLY A 193 23.73 -0.85 20.19
C GLY A 193 23.21 -0.07 21.41
N GLY A 194 21.89 0.09 21.53
CA GLY A 194 21.25 0.72 22.68
C GLY A 194 21.52 -0.02 24.00
N VAL A 195 21.41 -1.35 23.99
CA VAL A 195 21.70 -2.21 25.16
C VAL A 195 23.19 -2.13 25.56
N ALA A 196 24.10 -2.27 24.59
CA ALA A 196 25.55 -2.20 24.84
C ALA A 196 25.97 -0.84 25.39
N TRP A 197 25.43 0.26 24.84
CA TRP A 197 25.69 1.61 25.32
C TRP A 197 25.19 1.84 26.74
N THR A 198 24.03 1.27 27.08
CA THR A 198 23.50 1.28 28.45
C THR A 198 24.46 0.56 29.39
N GLY A 199 24.93 -0.63 29.04
CA GLY A 199 25.91 -1.39 29.82
C GLY A 199 27.22 -0.62 30.06
N LEU A 200 27.76 0.03 29.02
CA LEU A 200 28.98 0.86 29.12
C LEU A 200 28.78 2.11 29.99
N ALA A 201 27.60 2.73 29.95
CA ALA A 201 27.29 3.89 30.79
C ALA A 201 27.21 3.54 32.29
N PHE A 202 26.83 2.31 32.63
CA PHE A 202 26.79 1.81 34.01
C PHE A 202 28.16 1.37 34.53
N THR A 203 29.01 0.74 33.72
CA THR A 203 30.35 0.31 34.14
C THR A 203 31.30 1.49 34.37
N LYS A 204 31.23 2.54 33.54
CA LYS A 204 32.02 3.78 33.70
C LYS A 204 31.63 4.64 34.90
N ARG A 205 30.57 4.27 35.63
CA ARG A 205 30.10 4.93 36.86
C ARG A 205 30.62 4.28 38.14
N ARG A 206 31.20 3.07 38.04
CA ARG A 206 31.70 2.27 39.17
C ARG A 206 33.22 2.31 39.35
N GLY A 207 33.96 2.94 38.42
CA GLY A 207 35.38 3.25 38.56
C GLY A 207 35.56 4.75 38.67
#